data_AF-A0A929NJG9-F1
#
_entry.id   AF-A0A929NJG9-F1
#
_cell.length_a   1.000
_cell.length_b   1.000
_cell.length_c   1.000
_cell.angle_alpha   90.00
_cell.angle_beta   90.00
_cell.angle_gamma   90.00
#
_symmetry.space_group_name_H-M   'P 1'
#
loop_
_entity.id
_entity.type
_entity.pdbx_description
1 polymer ?
#
loop_
_entity_poly.entity_id
_entity_poly.type
_entity_poly.pdbx_seq_one_letter_code
_entity_poly.pdbx_strand_id
1 'polypeptide(L)'
;MDLLRHHSTEFLSVRSINAEGIQIGEDCYQQSLLLTDSKITLLPQIHSLADICNELIESALADGPDVVLIGTGATLLRPSRNQYLDWLNAQVGIETMDTRAASRTFNILMSEDRPVAAILIPITSH
;
A
#
# COMPACT_ATOMS: atom_id res chain seq x y z
N MET A 1 -32.65 -9.04 -22.14
CA MET A 1 -32.15 -8.51 -20.85
C MET A 1 -30.80 -9.17 -20.62
N ASP A 2 -29.76 -8.50 -21.10
CA ASP A 2 -28.37 -8.93 -20.96
C ASP A 2 -27.97 -8.98 -19.48
N LEU A 3 -27.78 -10.20 -18.97
CA LEU A 3 -27.09 -10.44 -17.72
C LEU A 3 -25.61 -10.18 -17.97
N LEU A 4 -25.18 -8.96 -17.70
CA LEU A 4 -23.77 -8.59 -17.62
C LEU A 4 -23.06 -9.61 -16.72
N ARG A 5 -22.16 -10.36 -17.35
CA ARG A 5 -21.19 -11.21 -16.69
C ARG A 5 -20.38 -10.30 -15.77
N HIS A 6 -20.64 -10.38 -14.47
CA HIS A 6 -19.69 -9.89 -13.48
C HIS A 6 -18.48 -10.82 -13.60
N HIS A 7 -17.51 -10.43 -14.41
CA HIS A 7 -16.16 -10.97 -14.26
C HIS A 7 -15.73 -10.54 -12.87
N SER A 8 -15.84 -11.43 -11.90
CA SER A 8 -15.21 -11.27 -10.59
C SER A 8 -13.71 -11.34 -10.81
N THR A 9 -13.13 -10.22 -11.23
CA THR A 9 -11.68 -10.01 -11.17
C THR A 9 -11.32 -10.09 -9.70
N GLU A 10 -10.62 -11.14 -9.29
CA GLU A 10 -10.06 -11.20 -7.95
C GLU A 10 -9.02 -10.08 -7.84
N PHE A 11 -9.40 -9.02 -7.14
CA PHE A 11 -8.49 -7.92 -6.81
C PHE A 11 -7.49 -8.37 -5.74
N LEU A 12 -6.31 -7.77 -5.76
CA LEU A 12 -5.33 -7.99 -4.71
C LEU A 12 -5.94 -7.59 -3.36
N SER A 13 -5.94 -8.52 -2.40
CA SER A 13 -6.49 -8.29 -1.07
C SER A 13 -5.55 -8.80 0.01
N VAL A 14 -5.26 -7.92 0.97
CA VAL A 14 -4.49 -8.28 2.17
C VAL A 14 -5.42 -9.04 3.11
N ARG A 15 -5.10 -10.31 3.37
CA ARG A 15 -5.94 -11.21 4.18
C ARG A 15 -5.65 -11.10 5.67
N SER A 16 -4.38 -10.99 6.03
CA SER A 16 -3.95 -10.89 7.43
C SER A 16 -2.57 -10.24 7.54
N ILE A 17 -2.28 -9.69 8.72
CA ILE A 17 -0.99 -9.10 9.07
C ILE A 17 -0.63 -9.56 10.47
N ASN A 18 0.46 -10.30 10.57
CA ASN A 18 0.91 -10.93 11.81
C ASN A 18 2.45 -10.88 11.91
N ALA A 19 3.01 -11.55 12.91
CA ALA A 19 4.45 -11.59 13.11
C ALA A 19 5.22 -12.35 12.01
N GLU A 20 4.53 -13.15 11.17
CA GLU A 20 5.14 -13.83 10.03
C GLU A 20 5.20 -12.95 8.79
N GLY A 21 4.37 -11.91 8.69
CA GLY A 21 4.39 -10.97 7.57
C GLY A 21 3.01 -10.46 7.18
N ILE A 22 2.92 -10.00 5.93
CA ILE A 22 1.70 -9.55 5.27
C ILE A 22 1.21 -10.70 4.37
N GLN A 23 0.02 -11.21 4.63
CA GLN A 23 -0.59 -12.29 3.84
C GLN A 23 -1.44 -11.71 2.71
N ILE A 24 -1.14 -12.06 1.46
CA ILE A 24 -1.91 -11.68 0.27
C ILE A 24 -2.18 -12.94 -0.53
N GLY A 25 -3.44 -13.28 -0.77
CA GLY A 25 -3.79 -14.57 -1.36
C GLY A 25 -3.28 -15.75 -0.51
N GLU A 26 -2.41 -16.58 -1.08
CA GLU A 26 -1.77 -17.72 -0.41
C GLU A 26 -0.32 -17.41 0.02
N ASP A 27 0.24 -16.29 -0.41
CA ASP A 27 1.62 -15.90 -0.14
C ASP A 27 1.76 -15.03 1.11
N CYS A 28 2.86 -15.25 1.86
CA CYS A 28 3.23 -14.46 3.02
C CYS A 28 4.52 -13.67 2.72
N TYR A 29 4.47 -12.35 2.90
CA TYR A 29 5.57 -11.45 2.61
C TYR A 29 6.16 -10.85 3.89
N GLN A 30 7.44 -11.14 4.12
CA GLN A 30 8.24 -10.65 5.25
C GLN A 30 8.94 -9.32 5.00
N GLN A 31 8.82 -8.80 3.79
CA GLN A 31 9.49 -7.58 3.33
C GLN A 31 8.44 -6.55 2.90
N SER A 32 8.84 -5.30 2.83
CA SER A 32 7.96 -4.22 2.40
C SER A 32 7.47 -4.41 0.98
N LEU A 33 6.26 -3.94 0.72
CA LEU A 33 5.57 -4.13 -0.56
C LEU A 33 5.04 -2.80 -1.08
N LEU A 34 5.05 -2.63 -2.40
CA LEU A 34 4.15 -1.72 -3.09
C LEU A 34 3.05 -2.55 -3.75
N LEU A 35 1.81 -2.28 -3.35
CA LEU A 35 0.59 -2.84 -3.93
C LEU A 35 -0.07 -1.79 -4.82
N THR A 36 -0.48 -2.22 -6.00
CA THR A 36 -1.46 -1.51 -6.84
C THR A 36 -2.67 -2.41 -7.06
N ASP A 37 -3.58 -2.04 -7.95
CA ASP A 37 -4.78 -2.81 -8.25
C ASP A 37 -4.51 -4.26 -8.72
N SER A 38 -3.38 -4.45 -9.38
CA SER A 38 -3.05 -5.67 -10.14
C SER A 38 -1.62 -6.16 -9.92
N LYS A 39 -0.78 -5.39 -9.20
CA LYS A 39 0.64 -5.71 -9.03
C LYS A 39 1.09 -5.67 -7.58
N ILE A 40 1.96 -6.62 -7.24
CA ILE A 40 2.78 -6.62 -6.02
C ILE A 40 4.23 -6.38 -6.44
N THR A 41 4.88 -5.38 -5.86
CA THR A 41 6.30 -5.11 -6.03
C THR A 41 7.02 -5.24 -4.69
N LEU A 42 8.06 -6.07 -4.64
CA LEU A 42 8.89 -6.25 -3.45
C LEU A 42 9.83 -5.06 -3.25
N LEU A 43 9.95 -4.58 -2.01
CA LEU A 43 10.75 -3.43 -1.62
C LEU A 43 11.77 -3.81 -0.53
N PRO A 44 12.79 -4.63 -0.85
CA PRO A 44 13.68 -5.20 0.15
C PRO A 44 14.53 -4.14 0.89
N GLN A 45 14.76 -2.97 0.28
CA GLN A 45 15.50 -1.87 0.91
C GLN A 45 14.66 -0.96 1.82
N ILE A 46 13.34 -1.17 1.90
CA ILE A 46 12.45 -0.31 2.69
C ILE A 46 12.16 -1.02 4.01
N HIS A 47 12.67 -0.47 5.12
CA HIS A 47 12.48 -1.03 6.46
C HIS A 47 11.70 -0.07 7.37
N SER A 48 11.60 1.19 7.01
CA SER A 48 11.00 2.26 7.78
C SER A 48 10.44 3.36 6.88
N LEU A 49 9.65 4.26 7.46
CA LEU A 49 9.14 5.44 6.76
C LEU A 49 10.27 6.34 6.22
N ALA A 50 11.43 6.35 6.86
CA ALA A 50 12.57 7.17 6.45
C ALA A 50 13.22 6.68 5.14
N ASP A 51 13.04 5.40 4.80
CA ASP A 51 13.61 4.80 3.58
C ASP A 51 12.79 5.13 2.33
N ILE A 52 11.57 5.66 2.50
CA ILE A 52 10.69 6.04 1.38
C ILE A 52 11.23 7.31 0.73
N CYS A 53 11.75 7.15 -0.48
CA CYS A 53 12.24 8.21 -1.35
C CYS A 53 11.23 8.59 -2.43
N ASN A 54 11.50 9.69 -3.14
CA ASN A 54 10.59 10.21 -4.17
C ASN A 54 10.42 9.24 -5.34
N GLU A 55 11.45 8.49 -5.72
CA GLU A 55 11.39 7.52 -6.81
C GLU A 55 10.37 6.40 -6.50
N LEU A 56 10.26 6.00 -5.23
CA LEU A 56 9.26 5.02 -4.81
C LEU A 56 7.84 5.61 -4.86
N ILE A 57 7.68 6.87 -4.46
CA ILE A 57 6.40 7.58 -4.58
C ILE A 57 5.99 7.72 -6.04
N GLU A 58 6.90 8.12 -6.94
CA GLU A 58 6.65 8.17 -8.38
C GLU A 58 6.24 6.80 -8.93
N SER A 59 6.89 5.72 -8.48
CA SER A 59 6.49 4.35 -8.86
C SER A 59 5.09 3.98 -8.35
N ALA A 60 4.68 4.46 -7.17
CA ALA A 60 3.33 4.24 -6.65
C ALA A 60 2.28 5.05 -7.43
N LEU A 61 2.68 6.20 -7.98
CA LEU A 61 1.81 7.08 -8.78
C LEU A 61 1.71 6.67 -10.26
N ALA A 62 2.57 5.75 -10.73
CA ALA A 62 2.70 5.40 -12.14
C ALA A 62 1.39 4.93 -12.79
N ASP A 63 0.54 4.24 -12.03
CA ASP A 63 -0.75 3.71 -12.50
C ASP A 63 -1.93 4.66 -12.21
N GLY A 64 -1.65 5.89 -11.76
CA GLY A 64 -2.66 6.94 -11.54
C GLY A 64 -3.66 6.67 -10.39
N PRO A 65 -3.21 6.30 -9.18
CA PRO A 65 -4.11 6.15 -8.04
C PRO A 65 -4.68 7.51 -7.59
N ASP A 66 -5.87 7.51 -6.99
CA ASP A 66 -6.46 8.68 -6.35
C ASP A 66 -5.80 8.97 -4.99
N VAL A 67 -5.23 7.94 -4.36
CA VAL A 67 -4.59 8.00 -3.04
C VAL A 67 -3.48 6.96 -2.92
N VAL A 68 -2.39 7.35 -2.24
CA VAL A 68 -1.31 6.45 -1.84
C VAL A 68 -1.33 6.27 -0.32
N LEU A 69 -1.49 5.04 0.12
CA LEU A 69 -1.48 4.66 1.53
C LEU A 69 -0.08 4.19 1.92
N ILE A 70 0.45 4.70 3.03
CA ILE A 70 1.75 4.28 3.57
C ILE A 70 1.51 3.63 4.94
N GLY A 71 1.66 2.31 4.98
CA GLY A 71 1.64 1.50 6.19
C GLY A 71 3.02 1.48 6.84
N THR A 72 3.16 2.08 8.02
CA THR A 72 4.45 2.32 8.68
C THR A 72 4.88 1.23 9.67
N GLY A 73 4.34 0.02 9.53
CA GLY A 73 4.58 -1.10 10.43
C GLY A 73 3.55 -1.16 11.56
N ALA A 74 4.02 -1.54 12.76
CA ALA A 74 3.14 -1.81 13.90
C ALA A 74 2.42 -0.57 14.45
N THR A 75 2.98 0.62 14.23
CA THR A 75 2.46 1.90 14.72
C THR A 75 2.52 2.95 13.62
N LEU A 76 1.60 3.91 13.66
CA LEU A 76 1.65 5.09 12.81
C LEU A 76 2.91 5.91 13.09
N LEU A 77 3.69 6.16 12.04
CA LEU A 77 4.80 7.11 12.04
C LEU A 77 4.45 8.31 11.17
N ARG A 78 4.86 9.50 11.60
CA ARG A 78 4.66 10.74 10.86
C ARG A 78 5.85 10.98 9.93
N PRO A 79 5.62 11.44 8.69
CA PRO A 79 6.71 11.77 7.79
C PRO A 79 7.52 12.94 8.35
N SER A 80 8.80 12.97 8.01
CA SER A 80 9.62 14.14 8.29
C SER A 80 9.06 15.36 7.54
N ARG A 81 9.40 16.58 7.99
CA ARG A 81 9.01 17.80 7.28
C ARG A 81 9.45 17.80 5.82
N ASN A 82 10.63 17.25 5.52
CA ASN A 82 11.14 17.20 4.15
C ASN A 82 10.27 16.27 3.29
N GLN A 83 10.07 15.02 3.74
CA GLN A 83 9.19 14.06 3.06
C GLN A 83 7.79 14.63 2.83
N TYR A 84 7.21 15.27 3.85
CA TYR A 84 5.89 15.88 3.72
C TYR A 84 5.86 16.99 2.66
N LEU A 85 6.88 17.85 2.60
CA LEU A 85 6.97 18.89 1.57
C LEU A 85 7.17 18.30 0.17
N ASP A 86 7.96 17.24 0.05
CA ASP A 86 8.16 16.53 -1.21
C ASP A 86 6.83 15.94 -1.71
N TRP A 87 6.07 15.32 -0.80
CA TRP A 87 4.76 14.71 -1.08
C TRP A 87 3.67 15.70 -1.40
N LEU A 88 3.70 16.93 -0.85
CA LEU A 88 2.71 17.96 -1.18
C LEU A 88 2.72 18.37 -2.66
N ASN A 89 3.83 18.14 -3.37
CA ASN A 89 3.92 18.42 -4.80
C ASN A 89 3.29 17.29 -5.65
N ALA A 90 3.12 16.10 -5.08
CA ALA A 90 2.33 15.06 -5.71
C ALA A 90 0.85 15.50 -5.62
N GLN A 91 0.19 15.69 -6.76
CA GLN A 91 -1.23 16.10 -6.81
C GLN A 91 -2.20 14.99 -6.37
N VAL A 92 -1.72 14.02 -5.59
CA VAL A 92 -2.41 12.82 -5.12
C VAL A 92 -2.28 12.77 -3.60
N GLY A 93 -3.35 12.38 -2.92
CA GLY A 93 -3.34 12.29 -1.46
C GLY A 93 -2.37 11.20 -0.99
N ILE A 94 -1.35 11.57 -0.20
CA ILE A 94 -0.45 10.62 0.45
C ILE A 94 -0.78 10.57 1.94
N GLU A 95 -1.19 9.40 2.43
CA GLU A 95 -1.63 9.21 3.81
C GLU A 95 -0.75 8.19 4.54
N THR A 96 -0.34 8.52 5.77
CA THR A 96 0.42 7.61 6.64
C THR A 96 -0.47 7.03 7.72
N MET A 97 -0.36 5.73 7.95
CA MET A 97 -1.08 4.99 8.98
C MET A 97 -0.28 3.76 9.40
N ASP A 98 -0.69 3.06 10.47
CA ASP A 98 -0.11 1.74 10.73
C ASP A 98 -0.49 0.75 9.61
N THR A 99 0.30 -0.31 9.44
CA THR A 99 0.12 -1.24 8.32
C THR A 99 -1.22 -1.96 8.34
N ARG A 100 -1.83 -2.20 9.52
CA ARG A 100 -3.15 -2.84 9.59
C ARG A 100 -4.24 -1.91 9.09
N ALA A 101 -4.18 -0.64 9.50
CA ALA A 101 -5.08 0.38 8.99
C ALA A 101 -4.90 0.56 7.47
N ALA A 102 -3.66 0.68 6.98
CA ALA A 102 -3.37 0.84 5.55
C ALA A 102 -3.96 -0.30 4.71
N SER A 103 -3.73 -1.54 5.13
CA SER A 103 -4.25 -2.71 4.40
C SER A 103 -5.77 -2.81 4.43
N ARG A 104 -6.42 -2.44 5.55
CA ARG A 104 -7.89 -2.39 5.61
C ARG A 104 -8.43 -1.34 4.64
N THR A 105 -7.86 -0.14 4.63
CA THR A 105 -8.26 0.95 3.74
C THR A 105 -8.02 0.58 2.29
N PHE A 106 -6.87 -0.02 1.96
CA PHE A 106 -6.56 -0.53 0.63
C PHE A 106 -7.64 -1.52 0.14
N ASN A 107 -7.97 -2.53 0.95
CA ASN A 107 -8.99 -3.51 0.58
C ASN A 107 -10.37 -2.88 0.35
N ILE A 108 -10.75 -1.89 1.18
CA ILE A 108 -12.02 -1.17 1.02
C ILE A 108 -12.03 -0.41 -0.31
N LEU A 109 -10.98 0.37 -0.59
CA LEU A 109 -10.87 1.16 -1.83
C LEU A 109 -10.85 0.27 -3.08
N MET A 110 -10.10 -0.84 -3.03
CA MET A 110 -10.10 -1.86 -4.08
C MET A 110 -11.50 -2.44 -4.33
N SER A 111 -12.27 -2.71 -3.26
CA SER A 111 -13.64 -3.21 -3.38
C SER A 111 -14.65 -2.18 -3.91
N GLU A 112 -14.32 -0.89 -3.79
CA GLU A 112 -15.10 0.23 -4.30
C GLU A 112 -14.71 0.64 -5.73
N ASP A 113 -13.82 -0.12 -6.39
CA ASP A 113 -13.24 0.20 -7.71
C ASP A 113 -12.54 1.59 -7.71
N ARG A 114 -12.00 1.98 -6.56
CA ARG A 114 -11.27 3.25 -6.41
C ARG A 114 -9.77 3.04 -6.60
N PRO A 115 -9.13 3.74 -7.56
CA PRO A 115 -7.69 3.62 -7.80
C PRO A 115 -6.88 3.93 -6.54
N VAL A 116 -6.12 2.96 -6.06
CA VAL A 116 -5.32 3.07 -4.84
C VAL A 116 -3.98 2.37 -5.01
N ALA A 117 -2.93 2.97 -4.44
CA ALA A 117 -1.66 2.29 -4.21
C ALA A 117 -1.38 2.20 -2.71
N ALA A 118 -0.68 1.16 -2.27
CA ALA A 118 -0.27 1.00 -0.88
C ALA A 118 1.19 0.57 -0.75
N ILE A 119 2.00 1.35 -0.04
CA ILE A 119 3.33 0.95 0.42
C ILE A 119 3.18 0.40 1.84
N LEU A 120 3.43 -0.89 2.03
CA LEU A 120 3.19 -1.58 3.30
C LEU A 120 4.51 -2.09 3.89
N ILE A 121 4.86 -1.60 5.08
CA ILE A 121 5.99 -2.10 5.87
C ILE A 121 5.47 -3.19 6.83
N PRO A 122 6.07 -4.39 6.89
CA PRO A 122 5.64 -5.45 7.79
C PRO A 122 5.73 -5.04 9.26
N ILE A 123 4.94 -5.71 10.11
CA ILE A 123 4.95 -5.49 11.57
C ILE A 123 5.98 -6.37 12.30
N THR A 124 6.83 -7.08 11.54
CA THR A 124 7.76 -8.08 12.05
C THR A 124 8.73 -7.44 13.05
N SER A 125 8.86 -8.07 14.22
CA SER A 125 9.89 -7.68 15.20
C SER A 125 11.22 -8.22 14.68
N HIS A 126 12.14 -7.33 14.30
CA HIS A 126 13.54 -7.69 14.08
C HIS A 126 14.26 -7.91 15.41
#